data_AF-A0A7S2BIH7-F1
#
_entry.id   AF-A0A7S2BIH7-F1
#
_cell.length_a   1.000
_cell.length_b   1.000
_cell.length_c   1.000
_cell.angle_alpha   90.00
_cell.angle_beta   90.00
_cell.angle_gamma   90.00
#
_symmetry.space_group_name_H-M   'P 1'
#
loop_
_entity.id
_entity.type
_entity.pdbx_description
1 polymer ?
#
loop_
_entity_poly.entity_id
_entity_poly.type
_entity_poly.pdbx_seq_one_letter_code
_entity_poly.pdbx_strand_id
1 'polypeptide(L)'
;GIMSLMSDRLLMLLDRADASGTPLTFVMVLPHWPLSEGIARLLDASKYRTAHAILPKRSHCYVSGDRHTVRHSQVKAKSAVPDSADEPLAQGECDTLLLWLQSSRGKETHRVDASHVNEQVHAWTTN
;
A
#
# COMPACT_ATOMS: atom_id res chain seq x y z
N GLY A 1 -4.15 -13.76 14.58
CA GLY A 1 -2.86 -13.14 14.18
C GLY A 1 -3.04 -11.66 13.94
N ILE A 2 -1.95 -10.87 13.91
CA ILE A 2 -2.02 -9.40 13.83
C ILE A 2 -2.81 -8.89 12.60
N MET A 3 -2.68 -9.56 11.46
CA MET A 3 -3.40 -9.20 10.23
C MET A 3 -4.92 -9.37 10.36
N SER A 4 -5.38 -10.39 11.09
CA SER A 4 -6.81 -10.61 11.35
C SER A 4 -7.38 -9.54 12.30
N LEU A 5 -6.64 -9.20 13.35
CA LEU A 5 -7.06 -8.14 14.26
C LEU A 5 -7.09 -6.78 13.55
N MET A 6 -6.14 -6.54 12.65
CA MET A 6 -6.11 -5.35 11.81
C MET A 6 -7.32 -5.31 10.88
N SER A 7 -7.66 -6.40 10.17
CA SER A 7 -8.82 -6.40 9.27
C SER A 7 -10.12 -6.14 10.01
N ASP A 8 -10.33 -6.80 11.15
CA ASP A 8 -11.55 -6.61 11.96
C ASP A 8 -11.65 -5.17 12.45
N ARG A 9 -10.52 -4.58 12.85
CA ARG A 9 -10.48 -3.19 13.30
C ARG A 9 -10.76 -2.21 12.17
N LEU A 10 -10.18 -2.41 10.98
CA LEU A 10 -10.41 -1.55 9.82
C LEU A 10 -11.89 -1.53 9.42
N LEU A 11 -12.51 -2.71 9.34
CA LEU A 11 -13.92 -2.84 9.00
C LEU A 11 -14.82 -2.18 10.06
N MET A 12 -14.53 -2.40 11.35
CA MET A 12 -15.25 -1.72 12.44
C MET A 12 -15.13 -0.19 12.36
N LEU A 13 -13.97 0.34 12.01
CA LEU A 13 -13.78 1.79 11.87
C LEU A 13 -14.58 2.35 10.68
N LEU A 14 -14.67 1.60 9.58
CA LEU A 14 -15.48 1.98 8.42
C LEU A 14 -16.98 1.94 8.72
N ASP A 15 -17.46 0.93 9.44
CA ASP A 15 -18.87 0.88 9.91
C ASP A 15 -19.18 2.08 10.83
N ARG A 16 -18.26 2.44 11.74
CA ARG A 16 -18.45 3.62 12.60
C ARG A 16 -18.44 4.93 11.80
N ALA A 17 -17.56 5.04 10.82
CA ALA A 17 -17.47 6.22 9.96
C ALA A 17 -18.74 6.41 9.12
N ASP A 18 -19.32 5.31 8.61
CA ASP A 18 -20.64 5.35 7.97
C ASP A 18 -21.72 5.82 8.95
N ALA A 19 -21.76 5.24 10.14
CA ALA A 19 -22.77 5.57 11.15
C ALA A 19 -22.70 7.04 11.60
N SER A 20 -21.51 7.62 11.66
CA SER A 20 -21.30 9.03 12.02
C SER A 20 -21.30 9.99 10.83
N GLY A 21 -21.44 9.49 9.60
CA GLY A 21 -21.32 10.32 8.39
C GLY A 21 -19.94 10.96 8.23
N THR A 22 -18.88 10.33 8.74
CA THR A 22 -17.50 10.84 8.66
C THR A 22 -16.78 10.23 7.44
N PRO A 23 -16.07 11.03 6.62
CA PRO A 23 -15.27 10.49 5.54
C PRO A 23 -14.08 9.72 6.10
N LEU A 24 -13.92 8.45 5.69
CA LEU A 24 -12.77 7.62 6.06
C LEU A 24 -12.32 6.80 4.86
N THR A 25 -11.02 6.78 4.62
CA THR A 25 -10.36 6.00 3.56
C THR A 25 -9.14 5.31 4.13
N PHE A 26 -9.00 4.03 3.83
CA PHE A 26 -7.77 3.27 4.02
C PHE A 26 -7.23 2.88 2.65
N VAL A 27 -5.94 3.14 2.44
CA VAL A 27 -5.17 2.61 1.31
C VAL A 27 -4.18 1.61 1.89
N MET A 28 -4.30 0.36 1.46
CA MET A 28 -3.49 -0.73 1.97
C MET A 28 -2.49 -1.18 0.91
N VAL A 29 -1.26 -1.40 1.36
CA VAL A 29 -0.18 -1.99 0.56
C VAL A 29 0.13 -3.35 1.16
N LEU A 30 -0.30 -4.41 0.49
CA LEU A 30 -0.26 -5.77 1.00
C LEU A 30 0.61 -6.65 0.09
N PRO A 31 1.85 -6.97 0.50
CA PRO A 31 2.64 -7.99 -0.16
C PRO A 31 1.88 -9.33 -0.15
N HIS A 32 1.91 -10.04 -1.27
CA HIS A 32 1.29 -11.36 -1.40
C HIS A 32 2.13 -12.41 -0.66
N TRP A 33 1.88 -12.54 0.64
CA TRP A 33 2.48 -13.55 1.50
C TRP A 33 1.45 -14.62 1.84
N PRO A 34 1.85 -15.90 1.97
CA PRO A 34 0.92 -17.00 2.27
C PRO A 34 0.05 -16.75 3.52
N LEU A 35 0.58 -16.03 4.50
CA LEU A 35 -0.12 -15.71 5.75
C LEU A 35 -1.06 -14.49 5.65
N SER A 36 -0.90 -13.64 4.64
CA SER A 36 -1.73 -12.43 4.42
C SER A 36 -2.81 -12.64 3.36
N GLU A 37 -2.71 -13.69 2.54
CA GLU A 37 -3.59 -13.93 1.39
C GLU A 37 -5.07 -14.04 1.78
N GLY A 38 -5.39 -14.81 2.82
CA GLY A 38 -6.77 -14.96 3.29
C GLY A 38 -7.38 -13.63 3.77
N ILE A 39 -6.57 -12.79 4.43
CA ILE A 39 -7.01 -11.46 4.90
C ILE A 39 -7.16 -10.49 3.74
N ALA A 40 -6.23 -10.51 2.77
CA ALA A 40 -6.32 -9.70 1.57
C ALA A 40 -7.62 -10.01 0.79
N ARG A 41 -7.94 -11.29 0.59
CA ARG A 41 -9.19 -11.72 -0.06
C ARG A 41 -10.44 -11.28 0.73
N LEU A 42 -10.41 -11.37 2.06
CA LEU A 42 -11.54 -10.94 2.90
C LEU A 42 -11.80 -9.43 2.78
N LEU A 43 -10.74 -8.61 2.81
CA LEU A 43 -10.86 -7.17 2.67
C LEU A 43 -11.28 -6.77 1.25
N ASP A 44 -10.76 -7.46 0.23
CA ASP A 44 -11.14 -7.24 -1.17
C ASP A 44 -12.58 -7.65 -1.48
N ALA A 45 -13.14 -8.62 -0.74
CA ALA A 45 -14.55 -8.99 -0.84
C ALA A 45 -15.48 -8.07 -0.02
N SER A 46 -14.95 -7.12 0.75
CA SER A 46 -15.76 -6.28 1.64
C SER A 46 -16.59 -5.25 0.87
N LYS A 47 -17.76 -4.85 1.43
CA LYS A 47 -18.62 -3.76 0.90
C LYS A 47 -17.91 -2.39 0.84
N TYR A 48 -16.79 -2.28 1.56
CA TYR A 48 -15.98 -1.08 1.65
C TYR A 48 -14.98 -0.95 0.53
N ARG A 49 -14.68 -2.03 -0.21
CA ARG A 49 -13.80 -1.96 -1.37
C ARG A 49 -14.35 -1.00 -2.40
N THR A 50 -13.51 -0.08 -2.84
CA THR A 50 -13.78 0.81 -3.98
C THR A 50 -12.91 0.51 -5.18
N ALA A 51 -11.63 0.21 -4.95
CA ALA A 51 -10.69 -0.15 -5.99
C ALA A 51 -9.63 -1.10 -5.46
N HIS A 52 -8.99 -1.80 -6.38
CA HIS A 52 -7.77 -2.53 -6.12
C HIS A 52 -6.83 -2.48 -7.32
N ALA A 53 -5.55 -2.78 -7.11
CA ALA A 53 -4.58 -3.00 -8.17
C ALA A 53 -3.51 -3.98 -7.69
N ILE A 54 -2.97 -4.76 -8.62
CA ILE A 54 -1.83 -5.63 -8.36
C ILE A 54 -0.60 -4.97 -8.96
N LEU A 55 0.41 -4.74 -8.13
CA LEU A 55 1.76 -4.42 -8.58
C LEU A 55 2.50 -5.74 -8.79
N PRO A 56 2.87 -6.08 -10.04
CA PRO A 56 3.61 -7.31 -10.30
C PRO A 56 4.93 -7.36 -9.54
N LYS A 57 5.34 -8.58 -9.19
CA LYS A 57 6.70 -8.87 -8.75
C LYS A 57 7.70 -8.22 -9.72
N ARG A 58 8.73 -7.57 -9.16
CA ARG A 58 9.79 -6.86 -9.88
C ARG A 58 9.34 -5.65 -10.71
N SER A 59 8.10 -5.19 -10.60
CA SER A 59 7.68 -3.92 -11.19
C SER A 59 7.76 -2.75 -10.21
N HIS A 60 7.99 -3.01 -8.93
CA HIS A 60 7.95 -2.00 -7.85
C HIS A 60 9.09 -2.22 -6.86
N CYS A 61 9.33 -1.23 -6.00
CA CYS A 61 10.37 -1.26 -4.98
C CYS A 61 9.86 -0.91 -3.58
N TYR A 62 10.58 -1.37 -2.57
CA TYR A 62 10.43 -1.00 -1.18
C TYR A 62 11.69 -0.28 -0.69
N VAL A 63 11.50 0.64 0.24
CA VAL A 63 12.63 1.22 0.99
C VAL A 63 13.06 0.25 2.07
N SER A 64 14.36 0.17 2.34
CA SER A 64 14.88 -0.72 3.39
C SER A 64 14.33 -0.38 4.78
N GLY A 65 14.00 -1.40 5.57
CA GLY A 65 13.47 -1.24 6.92
C GLY A 65 14.50 -0.75 7.94
N ASP A 66 15.78 -0.99 7.69
CA ASP A 66 16.91 -0.53 8.51
C ASP A 66 17.43 0.85 8.10
N ARG A 67 16.67 1.61 7.29
CA ARG A 67 17.03 2.97 6.83
C ARG A 67 17.44 3.94 7.95
N HIS A 68 17.02 3.68 9.19
CA HIS A 68 17.34 4.51 10.35
C HIS A 68 18.73 4.22 10.94
N THR A 69 19.38 3.12 10.57
CA THR A 69 20.72 2.73 11.06
C THR A 69 21.81 2.96 10.01
N VAL A 70 21.46 3.00 8.71
CA VAL A 70 22.39 3.26 7.62
C VAL A 70 22.84 4.71 7.66
N ARG A 71 24.05 4.96 8.19
CA ARG A 71 24.70 6.27 8.09
C ARG A 71 24.96 6.57 6.62
N HIS A 72 24.41 7.67 6.10
CA HIS A 72 24.64 8.16 4.73
C HIS A 72 26.12 8.19 4.31
N SER A 73 27.07 8.21 5.25
CA SER A 73 28.51 8.18 4.99
C SER A 73 29.06 6.85 4.45
N GLN A 74 28.34 5.72 4.58
CA GLN A 74 28.78 4.43 4.02
C GLN A 74 28.25 4.17 2.59
N VAL A 75 27.27 4.95 2.13
CA VAL A 75 26.68 4.81 0.78
C VAL A 75 27.62 5.33 -0.33
N LYS A 76 28.51 6.27 -0.01
CA LYS A 76 29.47 6.84 -0.97
C LYS A 76 30.57 5.88 -1.46
N ALA A 77 30.73 4.71 -0.84
CA ALA A 77 31.83 3.80 -1.17
C ALA A 77 31.51 2.75 -2.25
N LYS A 78 30.26 2.67 -2.75
CA LYS A 78 29.87 1.66 -3.76
C LYS A 78 29.04 2.17 -4.94
N SER A 79 28.62 3.43 -4.97
CA SER A 79 27.89 3.97 -6.13
C SER A 79 28.84 4.82 -6.98
N ALA A 80 29.16 4.34 -8.19
CA ALA A 80 29.94 5.08 -9.20
C ALA A 80 29.10 6.18 -9.91
N VAL A 81 28.07 6.67 -9.25
CA VAL A 81 27.24 7.78 -9.72
C VAL A 81 27.25 8.84 -8.62
N PRO A 82 28.04 9.91 -8.78
CA PRO A 82 27.96 11.07 -7.92
C PRO A 82 26.69 11.85 -8.29
N ASP A 83 25.88 12.19 -7.28
CA ASP A 83 24.82 13.20 -7.29
C ASP A 83 23.34 12.77 -7.41
N SER A 84 22.99 11.49 -7.34
CA SER A 84 21.59 11.14 -7.02
C SER A 84 21.43 10.78 -5.55
N ALA A 85 20.47 11.43 -4.89
CA ALA A 85 19.96 11.09 -3.57
C ALA A 85 19.13 9.78 -3.62
N ASP A 86 19.62 8.78 -4.37
CA ASP A 86 18.92 7.53 -4.60
C ASP A 86 19.17 6.62 -3.39
N GLU A 87 18.19 6.64 -2.51
CA GLU A 87 18.05 5.69 -1.41
C GLU A 87 18.12 4.25 -1.93
N PRO A 88 18.73 3.31 -1.19
CA PRO A 88 18.77 1.92 -1.60
C PRO A 88 17.36 1.34 -1.62
N LEU A 89 16.85 1.13 -2.84
CA LEU A 89 15.57 0.48 -3.12
C LEU A 89 15.76 -1.03 -3.22
N ALA A 90 14.94 -1.78 -2.48
CA ALA A 90 14.83 -3.23 -2.60
C ALA A 90 13.71 -3.56 -3.59
N GLN A 91 14.04 -4.32 -4.63
CA GLN A 91 13.04 -4.75 -5.60
C GLN A 91 11.96 -5.62 -4.92
N GLY A 92 10.68 -5.37 -5.25
CA GLY A 92 9.56 -6.19 -4.79
C GLY A 92 9.65 -7.62 -5.32
N GLU A 93 9.93 -8.58 -4.45
CA GLU A 93 10.11 -10.00 -4.81
C GLU A 93 8.81 -10.83 -4.78
N CYS A 94 7.67 -10.18 -4.60
CA CYS A 94 6.34 -10.77 -4.67
C CYS A 94 5.36 -9.77 -5.29
N ASP A 95 4.22 -10.25 -5.77
CA ASP A 95 3.12 -9.36 -6.15
C ASP A 95 2.63 -8.59 -4.91
N THR A 96 2.16 -7.37 -5.12
CA THR A 96 1.68 -6.51 -4.05
C THR A 96 0.30 -5.99 -4.40
N LEU A 97 -0.67 -6.23 -3.53
CA LEU A 97 -2.02 -5.71 -3.66
C LEU A 97 -2.08 -4.30 -3.07
N LEU A 98 -2.46 -3.33 -3.90
CA LEU A 98 -2.98 -2.05 -3.47
C LEU A 98 -4.50 -2.18 -3.33
N LEU A 99 -5.05 -1.81 -2.17
CA LEU A 99 -6.47 -1.95 -1.88
C LEU A 99 -7.01 -0.67 -1.24
N TRP A 100 -8.11 -0.15 -1.79
CA TRP A 100 -8.81 1.01 -1.26
C TRP A 100 -10.11 0.60 -0.59
N LEU A 101 -10.24 0.93 0.69
CA LEU A 101 -11.43 0.70 1.49
C LEU A 101 -11.96 2.06 1.98
N GLN A 102 -13.23 2.36 1.68
CA GLN A 102 -13.79 3.69 1.95
C GLN A 102 -15.19 3.62 2.54
N SER A 103 -15.43 4.45 3.56
CA SER A 103 -16.79 4.74 4.02
C SER A 103 -17.56 5.46 2.92
N SER A 104 -18.89 5.51 3.02
CA SER A 104 -19.77 6.13 2.03
C SER A 104 -19.39 7.59 1.77
N ARG A 105 -19.12 8.37 2.82
CA ARG A 105 -18.61 9.75 2.69
C ARG A 105 -17.18 9.80 2.17
N GLY A 106 -16.35 8.82 2.50
CA GLY A 106 -15.01 8.68 1.92
C GLY A 106 -15.05 8.54 0.40
N LYS A 107 -16.00 7.78 -0.14
CA LYS A 107 -16.21 7.60 -1.60
C LYS A 107 -16.57 8.92 -2.29
N GLU A 108 -17.30 9.78 -1.62
CA GLU A 108 -17.70 11.09 -2.13
C GLU A 108 -16.54 12.09 -2.09
N THR A 109 -15.80 12.16 -0.97
CA THR A 109 -14.75 13.15 -0.75
C THR A 109 -13.42 12.78 -1.42
N HIS A 110 -13.05 11.51 -1.40
CA HIS A 110 -11.79 10.99 -1.92
C HIS A 110 -12.08 9.95 -3.00
N ARG A 111 -12.82 10.34 -4.03
CA ARG A 111 -13.25 9.41 -5.07
C ARG A 111 -12.05 8.75 -5.74
N VAL A 112 -12.04 7.41 -5.74
CA VAL A 112 -11.04 6.61 -6.44
C VAL A 112 -11.66 6.08 -7.71
N ASP A 113 -11.16 6.54 -8.85
CA ASP A 113 -11.53 6.06 -10.18
C ASP A 113 -10.33 5.38 -10.87
N ALA A 114 -10.56 4.89 -12.09
CA ALA A 114 -9.52 4.21 -12.85
C ALA A 114 -8.28 5.09 -13.12
N SER A 115 -8.45 6.41 -13.29
CA SER A 115 -7.31 7.32 -13.50
C SER A 115 -6.44 7.38 -12.26
N HIS A 116 -7.04 7.59 -11.09
CA HIS A 116 -6.32 7.63 -9.82
C HIS A 116 -5.60 6.30 -9.53
N VAL A 117 -6.24 5.16 -9.81
CA VAL A 117 -5.60 3.86 -9.64
C VAL A 117 -4.39 3.73 -10.56
N ASN A 118 -4.51 4.11 -11.83
CA ASN A 118 -3.42 4.05 -12.79
C ASN A 118 -2.27 4.99 -12.43
N GLU A 119 -2.56 6.21 -11.99
CA GLU A 119 -1.57 7.16 -11.51
C GLU A 119 -0.82 6.61 -10.29
N GLN A 120 -1.54 6.02 -9.34
CA GLN A 120 -0.91 5.40 -8.18
C GLN A 120 -0.04 4.22 -8.60
N VAL A 121 -0.53 3.29 -9.44
CA VAL A 121 0.25 2.16 -9.95
C VAL A 121 1.50 2.65 -10.69
N HIS A 122 1.38 3.68 -11.52
CA HIS A 122 2.49 4.27 -12.22
C HIS A 122 3.54 4.85 -11.25
N ALA A 123 3.11 5.54 -10.19
CA ALA A 123 4.00 6.08 -9.17
C ALA A 123 4.75 4.99 -8.37
N TRP A 124 4.20 3.78 -8.28
CA TRP A 124 4.86 2.62 -7.67
C TRP A 124 5.81 1.90 -8.62
N THR A 125 5.63 2.08 -9.93
CA THR A 125 6.35 1.28 -10.93
C THR A 125 7.72 1.89 -11.18
N THR A 126 8.76 1.08 -11.07
CA THR A 126 10.12 1.47 -11.49
C THR A 126 10.21 1.36 -13.01
N ASN A 127 10.49 2.48 -13.68
CA ASN A 127 10.85 2.49 -15.11
C ASN A 127 12.22 1.87 -15.34
#